data_AF-A0A319AUI9-F1
#
_entry.id   AF-A0A319AUI9-F1
#
_cell.length_a   1.000
_cell.length_b   1.000
_cell.length_c   1.000
_cell.angle_alpha   90.00
_cell.angle_beta   90.00
_cell.angle_gamma   90.00
#
_symmetry.space_group_name_H-M   'P 1'
#
loop_
_entity.id
_entity.type
_entity.pdbx_description
1 polymer ?
#
loop_
_entity_poly.entity_id
_entity_poly.type
_entity_poly.pdbx_seq_one_letter_code
_entity_poly.pdbx_strand_id
1 'polypeptide(L)' 'YRNDGSSPIHQSHFNRADKAKILSARFKPVDGRARTLHVYEDGTGTFDKGD' A
#
# COMPACT_ATOMS: atom_id res chain seq x y z
N TYR A 1 11.19 5.11 -5.57
CA TYR A 1 11.23 3.69 -5.17
C TYR A 1 12.40 3.53 -4.21
N ARG A 2 12.27 2.75 -3.13
CA ARG A 2 13.43 2.49 -2.25
C ARG A 2 14.29 1.42 -2.90
N ASN A 3 15.56 1.71 -3.13
CA ASN A 3 16.54 0.79 -3.70
C ASN A 3 17.19 -0.05 -2.60
N ASP A 4 16.38 -0.63 -1.73
CA ASP A 4 16.80 -1.38 -0.53
C ASP A 4 16.27 -2.83 -0.52
N GLY A 5 15.72 -3.29 -1.65
CA GLY A 5 15.15 -4.63 -1.78
C GLY A 5 13.74 -4.79 -1.18
N SER A 6 13.14 -3.72 -0.64
CA SER A 6 11.73 -3.73 -0.26
C SER A 6 10.86 -3.71 -1.52
N SER A 7 10.39 -4.89 -1.93
CA SER A 7 9.41 -5.02 -3.02
C SER A 7 8.19 -4.16 -2.70
N PRO A 8 7.69 -3.33 -3.64
CA PRO A 8 6.47 -2.56 -3.42
C PRO A 8 5.27 -3.50 -3.25
N ILE A 9 5.39 -4.74 -3.73
CA ILE A 9 4.46 -5.84 -3.48
C ILE A 9 4.91 -6.62 -2.24
N HIS A 10 4.08 -6.60 -1.19
CA HIS A 10 4.33 -7.33 0.06
C HIS A 10 3.01 -7.69 0.75
N GLN A 11 3.06 -8.51 1.79
CA GLN A 11 1.90 -8.71 2.67
C GLN A 11 1.74 -7.53 3.62
N SER A 12 0.52 -7.20 4.01
CA SER A 12 0.29 -6.08 4.93
C SER A 12 1.03 -6.28 6.27
N HIS A 13 1.89 -5.34 6.64
CA HIS A 13 2.52 -5.32 7.97
C HIS A 13 1.53 -4.85 9.06
N PHE A 14 0.52 -4.05 8.68
CA PHE A 14 -0.52 -3.51 9.58
C PHE A 14 -1.60 -4.52 9.92
N ASN A 15 -1.87 -5.45 9.01
CA ASN A 15 -2.78 -6.55 9.24
C ASN A 15 -2.07 -7.88 8.95
N ARG A 16 -1.34 -8.42 9.93
CA ARG A 16 -0.62 -9.70 9.75
C ARG A 16 -1.52 -10.91 9.46
N ALA A 17 -2.82 -10.79 9.76
CA ALA A 17 -3.84 -11.79 9.42
C ALA A 17 -4.23 -11.71 7.94
N ASP A 18 -4.09 -10.54 7.32
CA ASP A 18 -4.26 -10.36 5.89
C ASP A 18 -3.03 -10.93 5.17
N LYS A 19 -3.25 -12.01 4.43
CA LYS A 19 -2.21 -12.70 3.65
C LYS A 19 -2.17 -12.24 2.20
N ALA A 20 -3.06 -11.32 1.80
CA ALA A 20 -3.06 -10.78 0.44
C ALA A 20 -1.74 -10.06 0.16
N LYS A 21 -1.25 -10.24 -1.07
CA LYS A 21 -0.15 -9.44 -1.59
C LYS A 21 -0.74 -8.10 -2.03
N ILE A 22 -0.19 -7.03 -1.50
CA ILE A 22 -0.62 -5.66 -1.81
C ILE A 22 0.53 -4.88 -2.45
N LEU A 23 0.20 -4.05 -3.42
CA LEU A 23 1.09 -3.02 -3.93
C LEU A 23 0.91 -1.74 -3.10
N SER A 24 1.96 -1.31 -2.41
CA SER A 24 1.94 -0.06 -1.65
C SER A 24 2.53 1.08 -2.45
N ALA A 25 1.69 2.06 -2.80
CA ALA A 25 2.08 3.25 -3.55
C ALA A 25 1.93 4.51 -2.68
N ARG A 26 3.03 5.24 -2.46
CA ARG A 26 2.99 6.55 -1.78
C ARG A 26 2.82 7.66 -2.80
N PHE A 27 1.79 8.48 -2.65
CA PHE A 27 1.51 9.61 -3.51
C PHE A 27 1.36 10.88 -2.67
N LYS A 28 1.85 12.00 -3.21
CA LYS A 28 1.71 13.33 -2.61
C LYS A 28 0.87 14.17 -3.57
N PRO A 29 -0.38 14.51 -3.22
CA PRO A 29 -1.16 15.44 -4.03
C PRO A 29 -0.48 16.82 -4.03
N VAL A 30 -0.71 17.59 -5.10
CA VAL A 30 -0.16 18.95 -5.25
C VAL A 30 -0.53 19.79 -4.03
N ASP A 31 -1.80 19.72 -3.63
CA ASP A 31 -2.32 20.28 -2.39
C ASP A 31 -2.75 19.16 -1.43
N GLY A 32 -2.00 18.98 -0.35
CA GLY A 32 -2.35 18.06 0.72
C GLY A 32 -1.19 17.22 1.25
N ARG A 33 -1.53 16.27 2.14
CA ARG A 33 -0.55 15.40 2.78
C ARG A 33 -0.28 14.19 1.90
N ALA A 34 0.98 13.74 1.93
CA ALA A 34 1.35 12.48 1.30
C ALA A 34 0.61 11.32 1.98
N ARG A 35 0.02 10.44 1.18
CA ARG A 35 -0.70 9.25 1.63
C ARG A 35 -0.16 8.01 0.94
N THR A 36 -0.44 6.86 1.52
CA THR A 36 -0.11 5.56 0.93
C THR A 36 -1.41 4.88 0.53
N LEU A 37 -1.50 4.42 -0.72
CA LEU A 37 -2.56 3.56 -1.22
C LEU A 37 -2.05 2.12 -1.21
N HIS A 38 -2.84 1.22 -0.65
CA HIS A 38 -2.65 -0.22 -0.80
C HIS A 38 -3.57 -0.70 -1.91
N VAL A 39 -3.01 -1.33 -2.94
CA VAL A 39 -3.75 -1.89 -4.07
C VAL A 39 -3.67 -3.41 -4.01
N TYR A 40 -4.81 -4.07 -4.05
CA TYR A 40 -4.95 -5.52 -4.07
C TYR A 40 -4.86 -6.08 -5.50
N GLU A 41 -4.69 -7.40 -5.62
CA GLU A 41 -4.58 -8.07 -6.93
C GLU A 41 -5.84 -7.92 -7.80
N ASP A 42 -7.02 -7.79 -7.17
CA ASP A 42 -8.30 -7.57 -7.84
C ASP A 42 -8.51 -6.12 -8.33
N GLY A 43 -7.51 -5.24 -8.12
CA GLY A 43 -7.55 -3.84 -8.51
C GLY A 43 -8.31 -2.94 -7.53
N THR A 44 -8.88 -3.49 -6.46
CA THR A 44 -9.40 -2.68 -5.35
C THR A 44 -8.25 -2.05 -4.57
N GLY A 45 -8.52 -0.96 -3.87
CA GLY A 45 -7.50 -0.33 -3.06
C GLY A 45 -8.08 0.44 -1.89
N THR A 46 -7.26 0.54 -0.86
CA THR A 46 -7.63 1.19 0.40
C THR A 46 -6.49 2.05 0.92
N PHE A 47 -6.83 3.19 1.53
CA PHE A 47 -5.86 4.01 2.24
C PHE A 47 -5.66 3.54 3.68
N ASP A 48 -6.69 2.93 4.27
CA ASP A 48 -6.77 2.61 5.68
C ASP A 48 -7.08 1.13 5.90
N LYS A 49 -6.88 0.63 7.11
CA LYS A 49 -7.20 -0.77 7.40
C LYS A 49 -8.72 -0.95 7.49
N GLY A 50 -9.31 -1.67 6.53
CA GLY A 50 -10.72 -2.08 6.58
C GLY A 50 -11.72 -1.06 6.02
N ASP A 51 -11.24 -0.12 5.20
CA ASP A 51 -12.09 0.66 4.28
C ASP A 51 -12.75 -0.25 3.23
#